data_AF-A0AAE0BEG5-F1
#
_entry.id   AF-A0AAE0BEG5-F1
#
_cell.length_a   1.000
_cell.length_b   1.000
_cell.length_c   1.000
_cell.angle_alpha   90.00
_cell.angle_beta   90.00
_cell.angle_gamma   90.00
#
_symmetry.space_group_name_H-M   'P 1'
#
loop_
_entity.id
_entity.type
_entity.pdbx_description
1 polymer ?
#
loop_
_entity_poly.entity_id
_entity_poly.type
_entity_poly.pdbx_seq_one_letter_code
_entity_poly.pdbx_strand_id
1 'polypeptide(L)'
;MADYDGFVVGLVLALNDVANKDKLKELQVDVGASEPLNIVTNAPNIKEGVRVVVAKEGATVTCDGNEIVVAKATVGGCKSEGMLCDAPMLGWSGGGAGAAALVPDTFEVGSQPPPSRPRMDGKGAETAPADDKPIDTLFERKLTKEEKKAAAKAKLEEKKKKKEAAAAAAES
;
A
#
# COMPACT_ATOMS: atom_id res chain seq x y z
N MET A 1 9.90 15.67 11.73
CA MET A 1 8.96 14.66 11.20
C MET A 1 8.55 15.11 9.81
N ALA A 2 8.41 14.21 8.83
CA ALA A 2 7.71 14.56 7.61
C ALA A 2 6.23 14.69 7.98
N ASP A 3 5.69 15.91 7.95
CA ASP A 3 4.27 16.14 8.13
C ASP A 3 3.57 15.69 6.85
N TYR A 4 2.92 14.52 6.89
CA TYR A 4 2.08 14.02 5.79
C TYR A 4 0.71 14.69 5.76
N ASP A 5 0.64 15.98 6.14
CA ASP A 5 -0.61 16.71 6.17
C ASP A 5 -1.09 16.98 4.73
N GLY A 6 -2.18 16.30 4.36
CA GLY A 6 -2.79 16.39 3.05
C GLY A 6 -2.34 15.35 2.01
N PHE A 7 -1.61 14.31 2.41
CA PHE A 7 -1.36 13.16 1.55
C PHE A 7 -2.44 12.10 1.76
N VAL A 8 -2.93 11.52 0.67
CA VAL A 8 -3.97 10.51 0.67
C VAL A 8 -3.65 9.40 -0.33
N VAL A 9 -4.11 8.19 -0.03
CA VAL A 9 -4.06 7.07 -0.97
C VAL A 9 -5.20 7.21 -1.96
N GLY A 10 -4.88 7.24 -3.25
CA GLY A 10 -5.83 7.30 -4.34
C GLY A 10 -5.79 6.07 -5.25
N LEU A 11 -6.91 5.69 -5.83
CA LEU A 11 -7.05 4.61 -6.80
C LEU A 11 -7.17 5.19 -8.21
N VAL A 12 -6.31 4.77 -9.13
CA VAL A 12 -6.42 5.17 -10.54
C VAL A 12 -7.59 4.45 -11.18
N LEU A 13 -8.64 5.20 -11.55
CA LEU A 13 -9.83 4.68 -12.22
C LEU A 13 -9.62 4.58 -13.74
N ALA A 14 -9.06 5.63 -14.33
CA ALA A 14 -8.87 5.75 -15.77
C ALA A 14 -7.58 6.50 -16.09
N LEU A 15 -6.99 6.18 -17.24
CA LEU A 15 -5.78 6.80 -17.76
C LEU A 15 -6.01 7.21 -19.22
N ASN A 16 -5.95 8.51 -19.52
CA ASN A 16 -5.96 9.00 -20.90
C ASN A 16 -4.62 9.66 -21.25
N ASP A 17 -4.18 9.50 -22.48
CA ASP A 17 -2.99 10.16 -23.00
C ASP A 17 -3.35 11.56 -23.52
N VAL A 18 -2.58 12.58 -23.10
CA VAL A 18 -2.82 13.95 -23.55
C VAL A 18 -2.19 14.10 -24.94
N ALA A 19 -3.02 14.05 -25.99
CA ALA A 19 -2.59 14.16 -27.40
C ALA A 19 -1.78 15.43 -27.73
N ASN A 20 -1.83 16.45 -26.87
CA ASN A 20 -1.13 17.73 -27.05
C ASN A 20 0.33 17.71 -26.55
N LYS A 21 0.73 16.74 -25.71
CA LYS A 21 2.08 16.64 -25.14
C LYS A 21 2.45 15.18 -24.94
N ASP A 22 3.35 14.69 -25.81
CA ASP A 22 3.79 13.30 -26.00
C ASP A 22 4.25 12.52 -24.75
N LYS A 23 4.40 13.19 -23.60
CA LYS A 23 4.85 12.58 -22.35
C LYS A 23 3.89 12.77 -21.17
N LEU A 24 2.80 13.52 -21.32
CA LEU A 24 1.85 13.75 -20.22
C LEU A 24 0.64 12.85 -20.36
N LYS A 25 0.27 12.23 -19.25
CA LYS A 25 -0.93 11.41 -19.10
C LYS A 25 -1.85 12.10 -18.11
N GLU A 26 -3.12 12.21 -18.47
CA GLU A 26 -4.16 12.55 -17.51
C GLU A 26 -4.68 11.26 -16.89
N LEU A 27 -4.87 11.26 -15.59
CA LEU A 27 -5.44 10.14 -14.86
C LEU A 27 -6.58 10.65 -13.98
N GLN A 28 -7.63 9.85 -13.90
CA GLN A 28 -8.69 10.03 -12.93
C GLN A 28 -8.35 9.20 -11.70
N VAL A 29 -8.19 9.86 -10.56
CA VAL A 29 -7.85 9.22 -9.29
C VAL A 29 -8.99 9.41 -8.31
N ASP A 30 -9.56 8.31 -7.87
CA ASP A 30 -10.46 8.31 -6.72
C ASP A 30 -9.62 8.47 -5.45
N VAL A 31 -9.93 9.44 -4.61
CA VAL A 31 -9.26 9.66 -3.32
C VAL A 31 -10.22 9.48 -2.14
N GLY A 32 -11.35 8.77 -2.34
CA GLY A 32 -12.44 8.71 -1.36
C GLY A 32 -13.21 10.02 -1.20
N ALA A 33 -13.10 10.94 -2.16
CA ALA A 33 -13.91 12.15 -2.24
C ALA A 33 -15.21 11.89 -3.03
N SER A 34 -16.16 12.85 -3.03
CA SER A 34 -17.41 12.72 -3.80
C SER A 34 -17.20 12.65 -5.31
N GLU A 35 -16.11 13.21 -5.82
CA GLU A 35 -15.76 13.22 -7.24
C GLU A 35 -14.29 12.78 -7.43
N PRO A 36 -13.98 12.00 -8.48
CA PRO A 36 -12.62 11.63 -8.79
C PRO A 36 -11.81 12.86 -9.22
N LEU A 37 -10.59 12.95 -8.73
CA LEU A 37 -9.70 14.06 -9.05
C LEU A 37 -8.97 13.80 -10.36
N ASN A 38 -8.88 14.84 -11.19
CA ASN A 38 -8.04 14.80 -12.37
C ASN A 38 -6.62 15.21 -12.00
N ILE A 39 -5.66 14.36 -12.35
CA ILE A 39 -4.24 14.59 -12.09
C ILE A 39 -3.47 14.34 -13.38
N VAL A 40 -2.51 15.21 -13.67
CA VAL A 40 -1.62 15.03 -14.83
C VAL A 40 -0.27 14.55 -14.33
N THR A 41 0.24 13.47 -14.93
CA THR A 41 1.55 12.91 -14.57
C THR A 41 2.39 12.55 -15.79
N ASN A 42 3.70 12.51 -15.58
CA ASN A 42 4.67 11.98 -16.53
C ASN A 42 5.16 10.58 -16.12
N ALA A 43 4.72 10.07 -14.97
CA ALA A 43 5.24 8.84 -14.38
C ALA A 43 5.01 7.62 -15.31
N PRO A 44 6.07 6.91 -15.73
CA PRO A 44 5.95 5.80 -16.68
C PRO A 44 5.38 4.52 -16.04
N ASN A 45 5.28 4.46 -14.71
CA ASN A 45 4.84 3.28 -13.94
C ASN A 45 3.38 3.33 -13.50
N ILE A 46 2.57 4.23 -14.07
CA ILE A 46 1.14 4.36 -13.78
C ILE A 46 0.30 3.45 -14.66
N LYS A 47 -0.69 2.78 -14.06
CA LYS A 47 -1.64 1.89 -14.72
C LYS A 47 -3.02 2.05 -14.07
N GLU A 48 -4.06 1.69 -14.80
CA GLU A 48 -5.42 1.65 -14.25
C GLU A 48 -5.53 0.56 -13.17
N GLY A 49 -6.29 0.84 -12.11
CA GLY A 49 -6.51 -0.08 -10.99
C GLY A 49 -5.39 -0.12 -9.94
N VAL A 50 -4.32 0.67 -10.09
CA VAL A 50 -3.25 0.75 -9.08
C VAL A 50 -3.54 1.85 -8.06
N ARG A 51 -3.05 1.65 -6.83
CA ARG A 51 -3.15 2.67 -5.78
C ARG A 51 -1.86 3.45 -5.69
N VAL A 52 -2.01 4.76 -5.56
CA VAL A 52 -0.95 5.74 -5.60
C VAL A 52 -1.11 6.74 -4.47
N VAL A 53 0.00 7.35 -4.05
CA VAL A 53 -0.07 8.45 -3.09
C VAL A 53 -0.27 9.77 -3.83
N VAL A 54 -1.31 10.49 -3.44
CA VAL A 54 -1.68 11.80 -3.97
C VAL A 54 -1.56 12.84 -2.87
N ALA A 55 -0.86 13.93 -3.16
CA ALA A 55 -0.91 15.13 -2.35
C ALA A 55 -2.06 16.02 -2.84
N LYS A 56 -3.02 16.30 -1.94
CA LYS A 56 -4.18 17.14 -2.21
C LYS A 56 -3.80 18.62 -2.26
N GLU A 57 -4.72 19.49 -2.70
CA GLU A 57 -4.53 20.94 -2.62
C GLU A 57 -4.21 21.40 -1.19
N GLY A 58 -3.19 22.24 -1.05
CA GLY A 58 -2.72 22.73 0.25
C GLY A 58 -1.81 21.77 1.01
N ALA A 59 -1.54 20.56 0.50
CA ALA A 59 -0.56 19.65 1.09
C ALA A 59 0.87 20.20 0.92
N THR A 60 1.69 20.06 1.95
CA THR A 60 3.11 20.46 1.90
C THR A 60 3.97 19.26 1.56
N VAL A 61 4.60 19.28 0.39
CA VAL A 61 5.48 18.22 -0.09
C VAL A 61 6.92 18.66 0.04
N THR A 62 7.74 17.89 0.75
CA THR A 62 9.18 18.15 0.85
C THR A 62 9.91 17.49 -0.31
N CYS A 63 10.53 18.27 -1.18
CA CYS A 63 11.37 17.80 -2.28
C CYS A 63 12.78 18.36 -2.14
N ASP A 64 13.79 17.49 -2.00
CA ASP A 64 15.21 17.87 -1.85
C ASP A 64 15.46 18.91 -0.72
N GLY A 65 14.70 18.79 0.38
CA GLY A 65 14.80 19.71 1.52
C GLY A 65 14.04 21.04 1.36
N ASN A 66 13.29 21.22 0.27
CA ASN A 66 12.40 22.36 0.08
C ASN A 66 10.94 21.95 0.27
N GLU A 67 10.20 22.71 1.06
CA GLU A 67 8.75 22.54 1.21
C GLU A 67 8.00 23.24 0.06
N ILE A 68 7.21 22.46 -0.67
CA ILE A 68 6.42 22.91 -1.80
C ILE A 68 4.95 22.67 -1.48
N VAL A 69 4.15 23.74 -1.45
CA VAL A 69 2.70 23.62 -1.25
C VAL A 69 2.03 23.26 -2.58
N VAL A 70 1.26 22.18 -2.59
CA VAL A 70 0.52 21.73 -3.77
C VAL A 70 -0.63 22.69 -4.05
N ALA A 71 -0.63 23.27 -5.24
CA ALA A 71 -1.69 24.16 -5.72
C ALA A 71 -2.33 23.58 -6.99
N LYS A 72 -3.61 23.88 -7.21
CA LYS A 72 -4.28 23.51 -8.46
C LYS A 72 -3.63 24.25 -9.62
N ALA A 73 -3.18 23.50 -10.62
CA ALA A 73 -2.52 24.06 -11.79
C ALA A 73 -3.03 23.40 -13.06
N THR A 74 -3.10 24.20 -14.13
CA THR A 74 -3.44 23.69 -15.45
C THR A 74 -2.16 23.28 -16.16
N VAL A 75 -1.98 21.98 -16.37
CA VAL A 75 -0.79 21.41 -17.00
C VAL A 75 -1.20 20.87 -18.37
N GLY A 76 -0.68 21.48 -19.45
CA GLY A 76 -0.93 21.00 -20.81
C GLY A 76 -2.37 21.10 -21.31
N GLY A 77 -3.20 21.95 -20.68
CA GLY A 77 -4.62 22.12 -21.02
C GLY A 77 -5.58 21.37 -20.10
N CYS A 78 -5.06 20.45 -19.29
CA CYS A 78 -5.85 19.70 -18.30
C CYS A 78 -5.65 20.29 -16.90
N LYS A 79 -6.72 20.34 -16.11
CA LYS A 79 -6.66 20.77 -14.70
C LYS A 79 -6.09 19.61 -13.87
N SER A 80 -5.02 19.88 -13.14
CA SER A 80 -4.47 18.97 -12.13
C SER A 80 -4.83 19.49 -10.75
N GLU A 81 -5.63 18.72 -10.01
CA GLU A 81 -6.11 19.09 -8.67
C GLU A 81 -5.26 18.54 -7.53
N GLY A 82 -4.18 17.84 -7.88
CA GLY A 82 -3.20 17.33 -6.95
C GLY A 82 -1.88 17.03 -7.65
N MET A 83 -0.95 16.53 -6.86
CA MET A 83 0.36 16.07 -7.33
C MET A 83 0.56 14.62 -6.89
N LEU A 84 1.02 13.77 -7.81
CA LEU A 84 1.45 12.42 -7.45
C LEU A 84 2.80 12.50 -6.75
N CYS A 85 2.91 11.78 -5.63
CA CYS A 85 4.15 11.69 -4.90
C CYS A 85 4.98 10.52 -5.41
N ASP A 86 6.29 10.69 -5.39
CA ASP A 86 7.27 9.65 -5.66
C ASP A 86 7.94 9.20 -4.36
N ALA A 87 8.76 8.16 -4.46
CA ALA A 87 9.47 7.63 -3.31
C ALA A 87 10.35 8.69 -2.60
N PRO A 88 11.21 9.48 -3.29
CA PRO A 88 12.02 10.48 -2.61
C PRO A 88 11.18 11.59 -1.95
N MET A 89 10.06 12.01 -2.55
CA MET A 89 9.13 12.98 -1.94
C MET A 89 8.48 12.47 -0.64
N LEU A 90 8.26 11.17 -0.53
CA LEU A 90 7.71 10.55 0.69
C LEU A 90 8.79 10.18 1.73
N GLY A 91 10.07 10.40 1.42
CA GLY A 91 11.18 9.92 2.25
C GLY A 91 11.36 8.41 2.21
N TRP A 92 10.81 7.73 1.20
CA TRP A 92 10.94 6.28 1.05
C TRP A 92 12.33 5.90 0.55
N SER A 93 12.99 4.98 1.28
CA SER A 93 14.30 4.46 0.90
C SER A 93 14.16 3.50 -0.30
N GLY A 94 14.81 3.84 -1.41
CA GLY A 94 14.80 3.08 -2.66
C GLY A 94 13.61 3.43 -3.54
N GLY A 95 13.85 4.16 -4.64
CA GLY A 95 12.89 4.55 -5.66
C GLY A 95 13.45 5.69 -6.52
N GLY A 96 13.17 5.68 -7.83
CA GLY A 96 13.65 6.71 -8.75
C GLY A 96 12.78 7.96 -8.72
N ALA A 97 13.40 9.14 -8.82
CA ALA A 97 12.69 10.40 -9.00
C ALA A 97 11.80 10.33 -10.25
N GLY A 98 10.53 10.74 -10.13
CA GLY A 98 9.56 10.70 -11.22
C GLY A 98 8.78 9.39 -11.41
N ALA A 99 8.98 8.38 -10.55
CA ALA A 99 8.12 7.20 -10.50
C ALA A 99 7.05 7.37 -9.42
N ALA A 100 5.78 7.15 -9.76
CA ALA A 100 4.69 7.27 -8.81
C ALA A 100 4.82 6.26 -7.67
N ALA A 101 4.58 6.71 -6.43
CA ALA A 101 4.60 5.89 -5.24
C ALA A 101 3.37 4.96 -5.20
N LEU A 102 3.61 3.69 -5.52
CA LEU A 102 2.59 2.64 -5.53
C LEU A 102 2.40 2.06 -4.13
N VAL A 103 1.14 1.84 -3.76
CA VAL A 103 0.72 1.32 -2.45
C VAL A 103 -0.08 0.03 -2.65
N PRO A 104 0.06 -1.00 -1.78
CA PRO A 104 -0.74 -2.21 -1.92
C PRO A 104 -2.23 -1.98 -1.61
N ASP A 105 -3.06 -2.77 -2.27
CA ASP A 105 -4.13 -3.62 -1.73
C ASP A 105 -4.76 -3.40 -0.35
N THR A 106 -3.88 -3.29 0.62
CA THR A 106 -4.23 -3.28 2.04
C THR A 106 -4.69 -1.90 2.50
N PHE A 107 -4.40 -0.84 1.74
CA PHE A 107 -4.74 0.53 2.10
C PHE A 107 -6.01 1.01 1.41
N GLU A 108 -6.98 1.47 2.19
CA GLU A 108 -8.24 2.02 1.68
C GLU A 108 -8.02 3.39 1.02
N VAL A 109 -8.84 3.67 0.02
CA VAL A 109 -8.82 4.93 -0.71
C VAL A 109 -9.22 6.06 0.24
N GLY A 110 -8.50 7.18 0.21
CA GLY A 110 -8.69 8.33 1.12
C GLY A 110 -7.98 8.20 2.47
N SER A 111 -7.32 7.07 2.76
CA SER A 111 -6.50 6.93 3.97
C SER A 111 -5.15 7.63 3.86
N GLN A 112 -4.53 7.94 5.01
CA GLN A 112 -3.17 8.47 5.05
C GLN A 112 -2.16 7.44 4.50
N PRO A 113 -1.14 7.87 3.73
CA PRO A 113 -0.13 6.97 3.21
C PRO A 113 0.79 6.46 4.33
N PRO A 114 1.40 5.28 4.16
CA PRO A 114 2.34 4.76 5.13
C PRO A 114 3.62 5.62 5.18
N PRO A 115 4.19 5.87 6.38
CA PRO A 115 5.41 6.66 6.56
C PRO A 115 6.68 5.96 6.04
N SER A 116 6.55 4.75 5.49
CA SER A 116 7.65 3.97 4.95
C SER A 116 7.18 3.16 3.75
N ARG A 117 8.09 2.90 2.80
CA ARG A 117 7.80 2.12 1.60
C ARG A 117 7.19 0.76 2.01
N PRO A 118 5.95 0.45 1.63
CA PRO A 118 5.36 -0.84 1.92
C PRO A 118 6.21 -1.91 1.21
N ARG A 119 6.77 -2.82 2.01
CA ARG A 119 7.57 -3.94 1.52
C ARG A 119 6.63 -4.85 0.72
N MET A 120 6.77 -4.89 -0.60
CA MET A 120 5.98 -5.79 -1.48
C MET A 120 6.26 -7.27 -1.17
N ASP A 121 7.35 -7.56 -0.45
CA ASP A 121 7.77 -8.88 0.04
C ASP A 121 7.48 -9.03 1.54
N GLY A 122 6.23 -9.38 1.88
CA GLY A 122 5.80 -10.20 3.04
C GLY A 122 6.48 -10.10 4.43
N LYS A 123 7.27 -9.07 4.75
CA LYS A 123 7.99 -8.96 6.03
C LYS A 123 8.23 -7.51 6.46
N GLY A 124 7.21 -6.98 7.13
CA GLY A 124 7.31 -5.97 8.18
C GLY A 124 7.69 -4.56 7.74
N ALA A 125 6.77 -3.63 7.95
CA ALA A 125 7.00 -2.54 8.89
C ALA A 125 5.63 -2.08 9.41
N GLU A 126 5.44 -2.40 10.68
CA GLU A 126 4.34 -2.04 11.54
C GLU A 126 4.11 -0.52 11.52
N THR A 127 2.84 -0.15 11.54
CA THR A 127 2.32 1.15 11.96
C THR A 127 3.10 1.70 13.15
N ALA A 128 3.55 2.95 13.05
CA ALA A 128 3.77 3.79 14.21
C ALA A 128 2.86 5.03 14.07
N PRO A 129 1.88 5.17 14.96
CA PRO A 129 1.74 6.42 15.69
C PRO A 129 2.28 6.21 17.12
N ALA A 130 2.89 7.26 17.63
CA ALA A 130 3.54 7.30 18.94
C ALA A 130 2.59 6.90 20.07
N ASP A 131 3.02 5.95 20.91
CA ASP A 131 2.61 5.87 22.31
C ASP A 131 3.82 5.36 23.13
N ASP A 132 4.29 6.20 24.03
CA ASP A 132 5.42 5.97 24.93
C ASP A 132 5.06 4.87 25.95
N LYS A 133 5.59 3.65 25.76
CA LYS A 133 5.76 2.66 26.83
C LYS A 133 7.06 1.87 26.63
N PRO A 134 7.84 1.61 27.70
CA PRO A 134 9.14 0.97 27.61
C PRO A 134 9.03 -0.46 27.09
N ILE A 135 9.82 -0.74 26.05
CA ILE A 135 10.05 -2.09 25.52
C ILE A 135 11.03 -2.78 26.48
N ASP A 136 10.49 -3.52 27.45
CA ASP A 136 11.24 -4.55 28.15
C ASP A 136 10.40 -5.83 28.16
N THR A 137 11.04 -6.92 27.73
CA THR A 137 10.53 -8.30 27.63
C THR A 137 9.53 -8.59 26.50
N LEU A 138 10.00 -9.29 25.45
CA LEU A 138 9.22 -10.28 24.66
C LEU A 138 10.07 -10.95 23.55
N PHE A 139 11.39 -10.78 23.55
CA PHE A 139 12.28 -11.81 23.02
C PHE A 139 12.20 -13.04 23.94
N GLU A 140 12.06 -14.22 23.34
CA GLU A 140 11.94 -15.56 23.95
C GLU A 140 10.54 -16.05 24.31
N ARG A 141 9.77 -16.40 23.27
CA ARG A 141 8.97 -17.64 23.31
C ARG A 141 9.45 -18.60 22.23
N LYS A 142 10.44 -19.42 22.62
CA LYS A 142 10.71 -20.70 21.95
C LYS A 142 9.40 -21.51 21.94
N LEU A 143 8.96 -21.90 20.75
CA LEU A 143 7.90 -22.91 20.59
C LEU A 143 8.25 -24.13 21.44
N THR A 144 7.40 -24.46 22.41
CA THR A 144 7.53 -25.69 23.18
C THR A 144 7.10 -26.89 22.33
N LYS A 145 7.82 -27.98 22.53
CA LYS A 145 7.74 -29.26 21.81
C LYS A 145 6.37 -29.98 21.97
N GLU A 146 5.45 -29.38 22.72
CA GLU A 146 4.20 -29.99 23.18
C GLU A 146 3.05 -29.79 22.17
N GLU A 147 2.92 -28.61 21.56
CA GLU A 147 1.87 -28.34 20.54
C GLU A 147 2.12 -29.14 19.25
N LYS A 148 3.39 -29.35 18.86
CA LYS A 148 3.75 -30.16 17.69
C LYS A 148 3.41 -31.65 17.89
N LYS A 149 3.38 -32.13 19.14
CA LYS A 149 3.04 -33.52 19.48
C LYS A 149 1.52 -33.73 19.53
N ALA A 150 0.74 -32.71 19.91
CA ALA A 150 -0.71 -32.76 19.90
C ALA A 150 -1.28 -32.87 18.46
N ALA A 151 -0.75 -32.08 17.52
CA ALA A 151 -1.20 -32.10 16.13
C ALA A 151 -0.93 -33.44 15.40
N ALA A 152 0.15 -34.15 15.76
CA ALA A 152 0.48 -35.45 15.17
C ALA A 152 -0.41 -36.58 15.69
N LYS A 153 -0.83 -36.52 16.96
CA LYS A 153 -1.65 -37.58 17.59
C LYS A 153 -3.09 -37.56 17.06
N ALA A 154 -3.65 -36.37 16.81
CA ALA A 154 -4.99 -36.21 16.23
C ALA A 154 -5.09 -36.78 14.80
N LYS A 155 -4.07 -36.56 13.95
CA LYS A 155 -4.06 -37.10 12.58
C LYS A 155 -3.94 -38.63 12.51
N LEU A 156 -3.35 -39.25 13.53
CA LEU A 156 -3.21 -40.71 13.56
C LEU A 156 -4.52 -41.40 13.96
N GLU A 157 -5.29 -40.82 14.90
CA GLU A 157 -6.61 -41.36 15.28
C GLU A 157 -7.64 -41.24 14.16
N GLU A 158 -7.65 -40.14 13.41
CA GLU A 158 -8.57 -39.99 12.27
C GLU A 158 -8.27 -40.99 11.15
N LYS A 159 -6.98 -41.23 10.87
CA LYS A 159 -6.56 -42.28 9.91
C LYS A 159 -6.93 -43.69 10.39
N LYS A 160 -6.92 -43.95 11.69
CA LYS A 160 -7.27 -45.26 12.25
C LYS A 160 -8.77 -45.52 12.17
N LYS A 161 -9.61 -44.53 12.51
CA LYS A 161 -11.07 -44.59 12.33
C LYS A 161 -11.48 -44.79 10.87
N LYS A 162 -10.79 -44.12 9.93
CA LYS A 162 -11.09 -44.26 8.50
C LYS A 162 -10.67 -45.62 7.93
N LYS A 163 -9.66 -46.28 8.53
CA LYS A 163 -9.20 -47.61 8.11
C LYS A 163 -10.09 -48.74 8.67
N GLU A 164 -10.61 -48.61 9.88
CA GLU A 164 -11.57 -49.58 10.45
C GLU A 164 -12.94 -49.51 9.75
N ALA A 165 -13.42 -48.32 9.38
CA ALA A 165 -14.65 -48.18 8.61
C ALA A 165 -14.56 -48.78 7.20
N ALA A 166 -13.36 -48.76 6.58
CA ALA A 166 -13.15 -49.35 5.27
C ALA A 166 -13.03 -50.89 5.31
N ALA A 167 -12.60 -51.47 6.43
CA ALA A 167 -12.47 -52.93 6.56
C ALA A 167 -13.82 -53.62 6.86
N ALA A 168 -14.74 -52.96 7.57
CA ALA A 168 -16.06 -53.52 7.87
C ALA A 168 -17.02 -53.56 6.66
N ALA A 169 -16.73 -52.83 5.58
CA ALA A 169 -17.57 -52.76 4.39
C ALA A 169 -17.18 -53.80 3.31
N ALA A 170 -16.15 -54.61 3.53
CA ALA A 170 -15.62 -55.55 2.54
C ALA A 170 -15.98 -57.03 2.82
N GLU A 171 -16.75 -57.31 3.88
CA GLU A 171 -17.09 -58.69 4.30
C GLU A 171 -18.60 -58.90 4.52
N SER A 172 -19.44 -58.29 3.66
CA SER A 172 -20.86 -58.65 3.50
C SER A 172 -21.23 -58.74 2.03
#